data_AF-A0A4R1HA43-F1
#
_entry.id   AF-A0A4R1HA43-F1
#
_cell.length_a   1.000
_cell.length_b   1.000
_cell.length_c   1.000
_cell.angle_alpha   90.00
_cell.angle_beta   90.00
_cell.angle_gamma   90.00
#
_symmetry.space_group_name_H-M   'P 1'
#
loop_
_entity.id
_entity.type
_entity.pdbx_description
1 polymer ?
#
loop_
_entity_poly.entity_id
_entity_poly.type
_entity_poly.pdbx_seq_one_letter_code
_entity_poly.pdbx_strand_id
1 'polypeptide(L)'
;MTDRHKLSLAITLGALLLGGAAHASINPERLYLAANGHIPWQSLSKEEQEALRDYRGRWNDFDTGRQQRIREGARRYQQLPPEKRRKIEQKQHEYEQLSPQERRRLRKEYQRQHK
;
A
#
# COMPACT_ATOMS: atom_id res chain seq x y z
N MET A 1 16.24 5.79 28.24
CA MET A 1 15.23 4.71 28.24
C MET A 1 14.30 5.05 27.09
N THR A 2 14.65 4.59 25.89
CA THR A 2 14.37 5.34 24.65
C THR A 2 14.10 4.40 23.48
N ASP A 3 13.41 4.93 22.47
CA ASP A 3 12.55 4.23 21.53
C ASP A 3 13.07 2.97 20.82
N ARG A 4 12.19 1.95 20.81
CA ARG A 4 12.32 0.76 19.95
C ARG A 4 11.89 1.12 18.53
N HIS A 5 12.76 1.76 17.76
CA HIS A 5 12.54 2.07 16.34
C HIS A 5 12.39 0.80 15.48
N LYS A 6 11.16 0.27 15.43
CA LYS A 6 10.78 -0.73 14.43
C LYS A 6 10.74 -0.05 13.08
N LEU A 7 11.77 -0.22 12.25
CA LEU A 7 11.83 0.22 10.85
C LEU A 7 10.91 -0.66 9.98
N SER A 8 9.64 -0.78 10.36
CA SER A 8 8.61 -1.46 9.58
C SER A 8 8.59 -0.90 8.17
N LEU A 9 9.14 -1.66 7.21
CA LEU A 9 9.31 -1.30 5.81
C LEU A 9 7.96 -1.40 5.08
N ALA A 10 6.99 -0.63 5.57
CA ALA A 10 5.74 -0.35 4.92
C ALA A 10 6.04 0.55 3.72
N ILE A 11 6.00 -0.03 2.52
CA ILE A 11 5.99 0.74 1.29
C ILE A 11 4.68 1.53 1.29
N THR A 12 4.82 2.80 1.62
CA THR A 12 3.81 3.83 1.51
C THR A 12 3.71 4.23 0.03
N LEU A 13 2.51 4.27 -0.56
CA LEU A 13 2.18 4.65 -1.97
C LEU A 13 0.67 4.44 -2.22
N GLY A 14 -0.25 5.36 -2.57
CA GLY A 14 -0.39 6.83 -2.40
C GLY A 14 -1.13 7.52 -3.56
N ALA A 15 -2.24 8.28 -3.45
CA ALA A 15 -3.06 8.83 -2.34
C ALA A 15 -4.40 9.46 -2.88
N LEU A 16 -4.88 10.58 -2.32
CA LEU A 16 -6.23 11.16 -2.48
C LEU A 16 -6.51 11.85 -3.85
N LEU A 17 -7.63 11.50 -4.50
CA LEU A 17 -8.38 12.32 -5.47
C LEU A 17 -9.91 12.15 -5.38
N LEU A 18 -10.64 13.21 -5.72
CA LEU A 18 -12.10 13.28 -5.77
C LEU A 18 -12.61 13.33 -7.23
N GLY A 19 -13.91 13.11 -7.43
CA GLY A 19 -14.64 13.46 -8.66
C GLY A 19 -14.99 12.29 -9.58
N GLY A 20 -16.30 12.00 -9.70
CA GLY A 20 -16.83 10.97 -10.61
C GLY A 20 -18.19 10.37 -10.22
N ALA A 21 -19.15 11.19 -9.76
CA ALA A 21 -20.43 10.72 -9.24
C ALA A 21 -21.56 10.76 -10.29
N ALA A 22 -21.49 9.89 -11.30
CA ALA A 22 -22.61 9.52 -12.18
C ALA A 22 -22.41 8.09 -12.68
N HIS A 23 -23.50 7.33 -12.89
CA HIS A 23 -23.46 5.91 -13.28
C HIS A 23 -22.77 4.97 -12.28
N ALA A 24 -22.94 5.22 -10.97
CA ALA A 24 -22.73 4.19 -9.96
C ALA A 24 -23.86 3.15 -10.06
N SER A 25 -23.69 2.14 -10.92
CA SER A 25 -24.51 0.93 -10.84
C SER A 25 -24.36 0.34 -9.43
N ILE A 26 -25.49 -0.03 -8.82
CA ILE A 26 -25.54 -0.61 -7.47
C ILE A 26 -25.12 -2.08 -7.59
N ASN A 27 -23.83 -2.31 -7.82
CA ASN A 27 -23.25 -3.64 -7.85
C ASN A 27 -23.41 -4.30 -6.48
N PRO A 28 -24.05 -5.48 -6.37
CA PRO A 28 -24.33 -6.11 -5.08
C PRO A 28 -23.05 -6.48 -4.32
N GLU A 29 -21.95 -6.75 -5.04
CA GLU A 29 -20.61 -6.92 -4.46
C GLU A 29 -20.18 -5.70 -3.62
N ARG A 30 -20.45 -4.47 -4.10
CA ARG A 30 -20.09 -3.24 -3.36
C ARG A 30 -20.89 -3.07 -2.07
N LEU A 31 -22.17 -3.50 -2.08
CA LEU A 31 -23.01 -3.53 -0.89
C LEU A 31 -22.52 -4.61 0.10
N TYR A 32 -22.21 -5.81 -0.39
CA TYR A 32 -21.69 -6.90 0.43
C TYR A 32 -20.34 -6.54 1.07
N LEU A 33 -19.41 -5.96 0.30
CA LEU A 33 -18.13 -5.49 0.83
C LEU A 33 -18.33 -4.41 1.90
N ALA A 34 -19.19 -3.41 1.65
CA ALA A 34 -19.51 -2.37 2.63
C ALA A 34 -20.16 -2.93 3.91
N ALA A 35 -21.08 -3.89 3.79
CA ALA A 35 -21.73 -4.54 4.93
C ALA A 35 -20.76 -5.40 5.78
N ASN A 36 -19.77 -6.03 5.13
CA ASN A 36 -18.67 -6.73 5.81
C ASN A 36 -17.51 -5.77 6.21
N GLY A 37 -17.67 -4.46 6.01
CA GLY A 37 -16.65 -3.45 6.33
C GLY A 37 -15.43 -3.43 5.42
N HIS A 38 -15.36 -4.22 4.36
CA HIS A 38 -14.27 -4.19 3.38
C HIS A 38 -14.36 -2.92 2.53
N ILE A 39 -13.23 -2.24 2.34
CA ILE A 39 -13.07 -1.06 1.50
C ILE A 39 -13.01 -1.52 0.02
N PRO A 40 -14.01 -1.25 -0.84
CA PRO A 40 -13.95 -1.68 -2.23
C PRO A 40 -12.84 -0.96 -3.00
N TRP A 41 -12.14 -1.64 -3.91
CA TRP A 41 -11.09 -1.04 -4.75
C TRP A 41 -11.58 0.24 -5.46
N GLN A 42 -12.82 0.25 -5.95
CA GLN A 42 -13.42 1.40 -6.65
C GLN A 42 -13.92 2.52 -5.70
N SER A 43 -13.62 2.42 -4.39
CA SER A 43 -13.73 3.52 -3.40
C SER A 43 -12.37 4.09 -3.00
N LEU A 44 -11.28 3.44 -3.43
CA LEU A 44 -9.98 4.08 -3.49
C LEU A 44 -10.00 5.14 -4.59
N SER A 45 -9.33 6.24 -4.32
CA SER A 45 -9.17 7.34 -5.26
C SER A 45 -8.08 7.07 -6.32
N LYS A 46 -7.95 7.92 -7.34
CA LYS A 46 -7.16 7.60 -8.55
C LYS A 46 -5.69 7.28 -8.23
N GLU A 47 -5.01 8.08 -7.41
CA GLU A 47 -3.63 7.81 -7.02
C GLU A 47 -3.55 6.67 -6.00
N GLU A 48 -4.50 6.56 -5.05
CA GLU A 48 -4.62 5.37 -4.17
C GLU A 48 -4.70 4.09 -5.00
N GLN A 49 -5.35 4.10 -6.17
CA GLN A 49 -5.38 2.98 -7.11
C GLN A 49 -4.08 2.81 -7.90
N GLU A 50 -3.48 3.89 -8.43
CA GLU A 50 -2.25 3.82 -9.23
C GLU A 50 -1.05 3.35 -8.42
N ALA A 51 -0.94 3.80 -7.17
CA ALA A 51 0.18 3.51 -6.32
C ALA A 51 -0.01 2.24 -5.46
N LEU A 52 -1.25 1.76 -5.32
CA LEU A 52 -1.54 0.41 -4.84
C LEU A 52 -1.79 -0.60 -5.98
N ARG A 53 -1.44 -0.26 -7.23
CA ARG A 53 -1.77 -1.03 -8.44
C ARG A 53 -1.40 -2.51 -8.34
N ASP A 54 -0.27 -2.83 -7.73
CA ASP A 54 0.23 -4.19 -7.51
C ASP A 54 -0.62 -5.01 -6.50
N TYR A 55 -1.45 -4.33 -5.70
CA TYR A 55 -2.44 -4.94 -4.81
C TYR A 55 -3.82 -5.13 -5.45
N ARG A 56 -4.09 -4.53 -6.62
CA ARG A 56 -5.43 -4.49 -7.25
C ARG A 56 -6.10 -5.86 -7.36
N GLY A 57 -5.36 -6.87 -7.85
CA GLY A 57 -5.88 -8.23 -8.06
C GLY A 57 -6.11 -9.06 -6.81
N ARG A 58 -5.75 -8.53 -5.62
CA ARG A 58 -5.76 -9.22 -4.32
C ARG A 58 -6.26 -8.33 -3.17
N TRP A 59 -6.92 -7.22 -3.52
CA TRP A 59 -7.31 -6.19 -2.55
C TRP A 59 -8.48 -6.63 -1.69
N ASN A 60 -9.42 -7.38 -2.27
CA ASN A 60 -10.59 -7.90 -1.58
C ASN A 60 -10.23 -9.04 -0.59
N ASP A 61 -9.11 -9.75 -0.82
CA ASP A 61 -8.55 -10.81 0.04
C ASP A 61 -8.04 -10.29 1.40
N PHE A 62 -7.93 -8.96 1.56
CA PHE A 62 -7.42 -8.33 2.76
C PHE A 62 -8.55 -7.96 3.72
N ASP A 63 -8.34 -8.26 5.01
CA ASP A 63 -9.17 -7.73 6.10
C ASP A 63 -9.19 -6.19 6.09
N THR A 64 -10.29 -5.59 6.53
CA THR A 64 -10.47 -4.12 6.63
C THR A 64 -9.30 -3.44 7.33
N GLY A 65 -8.78 -4.02 8.42
CA GLY A 65 -7.65 -3.46 9.16
C GLY A 65 -6.36 -3.44 8.33
N ARG A 66 -6.12 -4.46 7.49
CA ARG A 66 -5.00 -4.52 6.54
C ARG A 66 -5.22 -3.58 5.36
N GLN A 67 -6.42 -3.55 4.77
CA GLN A 67 -6.78 -2.59 3.72
C GLN A 67 -6.53 -1.15 4.20
N GLN A 68 -7.04 -0.79 5.38
CA GLN A 68 -6.85 0.52 6.00
C GLN A 68 -5.37 0.81 6.27
N ARG A 69 -4.60 -0.12 6.86
CA ARG A 69 -3.15 0.08 7.06
C ARG A 69 -2.38 0.26 5.75
N ILE A 70 -2.75 -0.43 4.69
CA ILE A 70 -2.17 -0.26 3.35
C ILE A 70 -2.59 1.10 2.76
N ARG A 71 -3.83 1.57 2.97
CA ARG A 71 -4.35 2.87 2.52
C ARG A 71 -3.81 4.08 3.31
N GLU A 72 -3.55 3.93 4.60
CA GLU A 72 -2.83 4.92 5.41
C GLU A 72 -1.35 4.94 5.04
N GLY A 73 -0.79 3.75 4.80
CA GLY A 73 0.48 3.59 4.12
C GLY A 73 0.48 4.41 2.85
N ALA A 74 -0.52 4.22 1.99
CA ALA A 74 -0.66 4.93 0.74
C ALA A 74 -0.51 6.44 0.91
N ARG A 75 -1.40 7.05 1.69
CA ARG A 75 -1.50 8.51 1.85
C ARG A 75 -0.21 9.20 2.28
N ARG A 76 0.61 8.53 3.11
CA ARG A 76 1.89 9.09 3.60
C ARG A 76 2.94 9.31 2.50
N TYR A 77 2.80 8.74 1.30
CA TYR A 77 3.87 8.78 0.27
C TYR A 77 3.92 10.01 -0.62
N GLN A 78 2.86 10.51 -1.26
CA GLN A 78 2.99 11.81 -1.96
C GLN A 78 3.02 12.99 -1.01
N GLN A 79 2.67 12.78 0.27
CA GLN A 79 3.04 13.70 1.35
C GLN A 79 4.57 13.76 1.58
N LEU A 80 5.35 12.82 1.02
CA LEU A 80 6.81 12.96 0.93
C LEU A 80 7.18 13.95 -0.20
N PRO A 81 8.15 14.84 0.06
CA PRO A 81 8.81 15.64 -0.96
C PRO A 81 9.32 14.81 -2.17
N PRO A 82 9.37 15.41 -3.39
CA PRO A 82 9.76 14.70 -4.61
C PRO A 82 11.11 13.96 -4.52
N GLU A 83 12.11 14.56 -3.87
CA GLU A 83 13.43 13.96 -3.70
C GLU A 83 13.44 12.75 -2.76
N LYS A 84 12.51 12.69 -1.78
CA LYS A 84 12.33 11.50 -0.94
C LYS A 84 11.62 10.38 -1.71
N ARG A 85 10.65 10.71 -2.58
CA ARG A 85 10.00 9.74 -3.47
C ARG A 85 10.98 9.12 -4.46
N ARG A 86 11.75 9.95 -5.18
CA ARG A 86 12.84 9.49 -6.07
C ARG A 86 13.83 8.56 -5.38
N LYS A 87 14.18 8.83 -4.11
CA LYS A 87 15.07 7.97 -3.32
C LYS A 87 14.45 6.64 -2.89
N ILE A 88 13.13 6.53 -2.83
CA ILE A 88 12.40 5.27 -2.62
C ILE A 88 12.29 4.51 -3.95
N GLU A 89 11.90 5.19 -5.03
CA GLU A 89 11.82 4.65 -6.40
C GLU A 89 13.16 4.03 -6.84
N GLN A 90 14.28 4.74 -6.65
CA GLN A 90 15.63 4.25 -6.92
C GLN A 90 15.96 2.97 -6.12
N LYS A 91 15.65 2.94 -4.81
CA LYS A 91 15.88 1.77 -3.95
C LYS A 91 14.97 0.58 -4.29
N GLN A 92 13.76 0.84 -4.76
CA GLN A 92 12.85 -0.19 -5.24
C GLN A 92 13.41 -0.81 -6.52
N HIS A 93 13.91 0.00 -7.45
CA HIS A 93 14.55 -0.49 -8.67
C HIS A 93 15.83 -1.31 -8.37
N GLU A 94 16.68 -0.85 -7.45
CA GLU A 94 17.83 -1.62 -6.94
C GLU A 94 17.39 -2.98 -6.37
N TYR A 95 16.34 -3.01 -5.55
CA TYR A 95 15.78 -4.26 -5.00
C TYR A 95 15.17 -5.19 -6.05
N GLU A 96 14.65 -4.63 -7.15
CA GLU A 96 14.12 -5.36 -8.31
C GLU A 96 15.21 -5.94 -9.21
N GLN A 97 16.44 -5.42 -9.16
CA GLN A 97 17.60 -6.00 -9.83
C GLN A 97 18.23 -7.16 -9.03
N LEU A 98 18.11 -7.17 -7.69
CA LEU A 98 18.68 -8.23 -6.84
C LEU A 98 18.17 -9.64 -7.18
N SER A 99 19.01 -10.65 -7.03
CA SER A 99 18.62 -12.06 -7.23
C SER A 99 17.59 -12.54 -6.19
N PRO A 100 16.83 -13.62 -6.49
CA PRO A 100 15.92 -14.23 -5.51
C PRO A 100 16.61 -14.68 -4.20
N GLN A 101 17.91 -14.99 -4.24
CA GLN A 101 18.70 -15.36 -3.07
C GLN A 101 19.01 -14.15 -2.19
N GLU A 102 19.43 -13.03 -2.79
CA GLU A 102 19.72 -11.78 -2.08
C GLU A 102 18.44 -11.17 -1.48
N ARG A 103 17.34 -11.13 -2.23
CA ARG A 103 16.03 -10.71 -1.70
C ARG A 103 15.59 -11.57 -0.52
N ARG A 104 15.89 -12.87 -0.52
CA ARG A 104 15.67 -13.79 0.62
C ARG A 104 16.62 -13.52 1.80
N ARG A 105 17.90 -13.21 1.56
CA ARG A 105 18.87 -12.81 2.60
C ARG A 105 18.40 -11.53 3.30
N LEU A 106 18.16 -10.47 2.55
CA LEU A 106 17.70 -9.18 3.08
C LEU A 106 16.41 -9.34 3.89
N ARG A 107 15.43 -10.11 3.39
CA ARG A 107 14.18 -10.37 4.12
C ARG A 107 14.41 -11.10 5.46
N LYS A 108 15.31 -12.09 5.51
CA LYS A 108 15.68 -12.79 6.76
C LYS A 108 16.41 -11.89 7.75
N GLU A 109 17.34 -11.08 7.27
CA GLU A 109 18.13 -10.14 8.08
C GLU A 109 17.22 -9.07 8.71
N TYR A 110 16.39 -8.44 7.87
CA TYR A 110 15.34 -7.53 8.28
C TYR A 110 14.38 -8.14 9.32
N GLN A 111 13.94 -9.39 9.13
CA GLN A 111 13.07 -10.09 10.09
C GLN A 111 13.73 -10.34 11.45
N ARG A 112 15.07 -10.44 11.53
CA ARG A 112 15.80 -10.57 12.80
C ARG A 112 15.88 -9.26 13.56
N GLN A 113 16.05 -8.14 12.85
CA GLN A 113 16.14 -6.79 13.44
C GLN A 113 14.79 -6.28 14.00
N HIS A 114 13.67 -6.84 13.53
CA HIS A 114 12.31 -6.35 13.81
C HIS A 114 11.48 -7.28 14.73
N LYS A 115 12.16 -8.14 15.49
CA LYS A 115 11.55 -9.12 16.39
C LYS A 115 11.38 -8.56 17.83
#